data_AF-A0A928EXH3-F1
#
_entry.id   AF-A0A928EXH3-F1
#
_cell.length_a   1.000
_cell.length_b   1.000
_cell.length_c   1.000
_cell.angle_alpha   90.00
_cell.angle_beta   90.00
_cell.angle_gamma   90.00
#
_symmetry.space_group_name_H-M   'P 1'
#
loop_
_entity.id
_entity.type
_entity.pdbx_description
1 polymer ?
#
loop_
_entity_poly.entity_id
_entity_poly.type
_entity_poly.pdbx_seq_one_letter_code
_entity_poly.pdbx_strand_id
1 'polypeptide(L)'
;MTSILKKYLPTIMAVAAVVSFVGAILILAIPVARADVPYKRVLGIIIAVFMFLLSALIAIYLWLNRDTEPNFFLFDRQRKRNISIDDLTFKFANERLTFLLTTVSQSAEGLWHDDVLENELKLGYRKVYRPLIAYKMLYDLADKNIDSYWEYLLTATPETVLSIARALEQAGETEMVKAFVFIMENYRGDPAKIRNFILGNQKYIRGRIMAYIKRNIELFY
;
A
#
# COMPACT_ATOMS: atom_id res chain seq x y z
N MET A 1 -12.80 18.17 -4.65
CA MET A 1 -13.89 17.17 -4.52
C MET A 1 -13.60 16.35 -3.26
N THR A 2 -14.45 16.41 -2.25
CA THR A 2 -14.21 15.89 -0.90
C THR A 2 -13.95 14.36 -0.93
N SER A 3 -12.95 13.86 -0.19
CA SER A 3 -12.52 12.45 -0.22
C SER A 3 -13.64 11.45 0.09
N ILE A 4 -14.66 11.92 0.82
CA ILE A 4 -15.90 11.20 1.11
C ILE A 4 -16.64 10.81 -0.18
N LEU A 5 -16.75 11.74 -1.14
CA LEU A 5 -17.49 11.49 -2.38
C LEU A 5 -16.81 10.41 -3.23
N LYS A 6 -15.47 10.40 -3.32
CA LYS A 6 -14.72 9.34 -4.01
C LYS A 6 -14.98 7.96 -3.42
N LYS A 7 -15.08 7.85 -2.09
CA LYS A 7 -15.30 6.58 -1.39
C LYS A 7 -16.70 5.99 -1.63
N TYR A 8 -17.73 6.83 -1.67
CA TYR A 8 -19.12 6.37 -1.81
C TYR A 8 -19.64 6.37 -3.25
N LEU A 9 -18.98 7.08 -4.18
CA LEU A 9 -19.39 7.16 -5.58
C LEU A 9 -19.54 5.79 -6.26
N PRO A 10 -18.62 4.80 -6.09
CA PRO A 10 -18.80 3.47 -6.67
C PRO A 10 -20.05 2.76 -6.15
N THR A 11 -20.34 2.88 -4.85
CA THR A 11 -21.51 2.28 -4.22
C THR A 11 -22.81 2.93 -4.71
N ILE A 12 -22.84 4.27 -4.80
CA ILE A 12 -23.99 5.01 -5.32
C ILE A 12 -24.27 4.62 -6.78
N MET A 13 -23.23 4.51 -7.60
CA MET A 13 -23.37 4.07 -8.99
C MET A 13 -23.82 2.61 -9.09
N ALA A 14 -23.33 1.72 -8.23
CA ALA A 14 -23.79 0.33 -8.20
C ALA A 14 -25.29 0.24 -7.87
N VAL A 15 -25.76 1.00 -6.88
CA VAL A 15 -27.19 1.10 -6.56
C VAL A 15 -27.98 1.65 -7.75
N ALA A 16 -27.51 2.72 -8.39
CA ALA A 16 -28.16 3.30 -9.57
C ALA A 16 -28.24 2.30 -10.75
N ALA A 17 -27.20 1.48 -10.97
CA ALA A 17 -27.21 0.43 -11.97
C ALA A 17 -28.27 -0.63 -11.67
N VAL A 18 -28.33 -1.13 -10.43
CA VAL A 18 -29.32 -2.14 -10.02
C VAL A 18 -30.75 -1.60 -10.14
N VAL A 19 -31.00 -0.38 -9.67
CA VAL A 19 -32.32 0.26 -9.79
C VAL A 19 -32.69 0.44 -11.26
N SER A 20 -31.75 0.84 -12.12
CA SER A 20 -32.00 0.98 -13.56
C SER A 20 -32.31 -0.36 -14.23
N PHE A 21 -31.58 -1.42 -13.88
CA PHE A 21 -31.80 -2.76 -14.40
C PHE A 21 -33.16 -3.34 -13.96
N VAL A 22 -33.47 -3.28 -12.67
CA VAL A 22 -34.74 -3.76 -12.12
C VAL A 22 -35.90 -2.91 -12.65
N GLY A 23 -35.73 -1.60 -12.76
CA GLY A 23 -36.70 -0.69 -13.35
C GLY A 23 -37.02 -1.04 -14.81
N ALA A 24 -36.01 -1.35 -15.62
CA ALA A 24 -36.21 -1.80 -16.99
C ALA A 24 -37.04 -3.09 -17.07
N ILE A 25 -36.76 -4.07 -16.21
CA ILE A 25 -37.53 -5.33 -16.12
C ILE A 25 -38.97 -5.05 -15.72
N LEU A 26 -39.20 -4.22 -14.70
CA LEU A 26 -40.54 -3.89 -14.23
C LEU A 26 -41.37 -3.16 -15.29
N ILE A 27 -40.75 -2.24 -16.05
CA ILE A 27 -41.40 -1.53 -17.16
C ILE A 27 -41.85 -2.51 -18.24
N LEU A 28 -41.01 -3.48 -18.60
CA LEU A 28 -41.35 -4.51 -19.58
C LEU A 28 -42.45 -5.46 -19.06
N ALA A 29 -42.37 -5.86 -17.79
CA ALA A 29 -43.27 -6.84 -17.20
C ALA A 29 -44.68 -6.31 -16.90
N ILE A 30 -44.82 -5.02 -16.58
CA ILE A 30 -46.10 -4.43 -16.11
C ILE A 30 -46.64 -3.41 -17.13
N PRO A 31 -46.07 -2.18 -17.28
CA PRO A 31 -46.57 -1.19 -18.24
C PRO A 31 -46.65 -1.66 -19.69
N VAL A 32 -45.59 -2.28 -20.21
CA VAL A 32 -45.54 -2.69 -21.62
C VAL A 32 -46.49 -3.86 -21.89
N ALA A 33 -46.55 -4.83 -20.96
CA ALA A 33 -47.46 -5.96 -21.03
C ALA A 33 -48.94 -5.57 -20.95
N ARG A 34 -49.27 -4.52 -20.18
CA ARG A 34 -50.64 -4.00 -19.98
C ARG A 34 -50.98 -2.78 -20.84
N ALA A 35 -50.13 -2.42 -21.80
CA ALA A 35 -50.37 -1.24 -22.64
C ALA A 35 -51.48 -1.51 -23.66
N ASP A 36 -52.61 -0.82 -23.50
CA ASP A 36 -53.77 -0.87 -24.40
C ASP A 36 -53.55 -0.10 -25.71
N VAL A 37 -52.65 0.90 -25.70
CA VAL A 37 -52.39 1.76 -26.85
C VAL A 37 -50.99 1.50 -27.43
N PRO A 38 -50.84 1.31 -28.75
CA PRO A 38 -49.57 0.95 -29.37
C PRO A 38 -48.41 1.90 -29.06
N TYR A 39 -48.66 3.22 -29.07
CA TYR A 39 -47.59 4.20 -28.82
C TYR A 39 -47.03 4.10 -27.38
N LYS A 40 -47.87 3.81 -26.38
CA LYS A 40 -47.43 3.63 -24.98
C LYS A 40 -46.54 2.39 -24.85
N ARG A 41 -46.84 1.34 -25.61
CA ARG A 41 -46.05 0.11 -25.65
C ARG A 41 -44.66 0.37 -26.22
N VAL A 42 -44.56 1.01 -27.39
CA VAL A 42 -43.23 1.26 -28.00
C VAL A 42 -42.41 2.26 -27.18
N LEU A 43 -43.04 3.30 -26.60
CA LEU A 43 -42.35 4.22 -25.70
C LEU A 43 -41.79 3.49 -24.47
N GLY A 44 -42.57 2.59 -23.85
CA GLY A 44 -42.11 1.78 -22.72
C GLY A 44 -40.94 0.87 -23.06
N ILE A 45 -40.94 0.26 -24.25
CA ILE A 45 -39.82 -0.54 -24.75
C ILE A 45 -38.56 0.32 -24.92
N ILE A 46 -38.69 1.50 -25.52
CA ILE A 46 -37.56 2.44 -25.71
C ILE A 46 -36.96 2.84 -24.36
N ILE A 47 -37.80 3.19 -23.37
CA ILE A 47 -37.33 3.55 -22.03
C ILE A 47 -36.60 2.38 -21.37
N ALA A 48 -37.13 1.16 -21.46
CA ALA A 48 -36.49 -0.02 -20.90
C ALA A 48 -35.11 -0.28 -21.54
N VAL A 49 -35.00 -0.12 -22.87
CA VAL A 49 -33.73 -0.26 -23.59
C VAL A 49 -32.71 0.77 -23.11
N PHE A 50 -33.10 2.04 -22.96
CA PHE A 50 -32.21 3.07 -22.42
C PHE A 50 -31.78 2.78 -20.98
N MET A 51 -32.65 2.25 -20.13
CA MET A 51 -32.31 1.87 -18.76
C MET A 51 -31.34 0.68 -18.71
N PHE A 52 -31.48 -0.31 -19.60
CA PHE A 52 -30.50 -1.39 -19.73
C PHE A 52 -29.14 -0.88 -20.21
N LEU A 53 -29.12 0.00 -21.22
CA LEU A 53 -27.89 0.62 -21.70
C LEU A 53 -27.21 1.43 -20.60
N LEU A 54 -27.97 2.21 -19.83
CA LEU A 54 -27.45 2.98 -18.71
C LEU A 54 -26.85 2.05 -17.64
N SER A 55 -27.56 0.98 -17.26
CA SER A 55 -27.05 -0.01 -16.30
C SER A 55 -25.77 -0.69 -16.81
N ALA A 56 -25.70 -1.03 -18.10
CA ALA A 56 -24.52 -1.65 -18.70
C ALA A 56 -23.32 -0.69 -18.71
N LEU A 57 -23.54 0.58 -19.07
CA LEU A 57 -22.50 1.61 -19.05
C LEU A 57 -21.96 1.85 -17.63
N ILE A 58 -22.85 1.91 -16.63
CA ILE A 58 -22.44 2.06 -15.23
C ILE A 58 -21.65 0.82 -14.77
N ALA A 59 -22.10 -0.39 -15.13
CA ALA A 59 -21.38 -1.62 -14.80
C ALA A 59 -19.98 -1.67 -15.44
N ILE A 60 -19.85 -1.26 -16.70
CA ILE A 60 -18.56 -1.15 -17.41
C ILE A 60 -17.67 -0.10 -16.74
N TYR A 61 -18.23 1.08 -16.42
CA TYR A 61 -17.49 2.13 -15.71
C TYR A 61 -16.95 1.62 -14.36
N LEU A 62 -17.79 0.93 -13.58
CA LEU A 62 -17.39 0.37 -12.29
C LEU A 62 -16.35 -0.73 -12.45
N TRP A 63 -16.48 -1.56 -13.49
CA TRP A 63 -15.51 -2.61 -13.79
C TRP A 63 -14.14 -2.03 -14.18
N LEU A 64 -14.12 -1.01 -15.03
CA LEU A 64 -12.90 -0.28 -15.42
C LEU A 64 -12.28 0.49 -14.25
N ASN A 65 -13.10 1.01 -13.34
CA ASN A 65 -12.63 1.78 -12.18
C ASN A 65 -12.42 0.97 -10.90
N ARG A 66 -12.61 -0.35 -10.94
CA ARG A 66 -12.47 -1.21 -9.75
C ARG A 66 -11.03 -1.23 -9.23
N ASP A 67 -10.05 -0.98 -10.10
CA ASP A 67 -8.61 -1.09 -9.80
C ASP A 67 -7.81 0.16 -10.22
N THR A 68 -8.44 1.33 -10.37
CA THR A 68 -7.78 2.51 -10.95
C THR A 68 -6.73 3.18 -10.07
N GLU A 69 -6.77 2.99 -8.75
CA GLU A 69 -5.74 3.50 -7.85
C GLU A 69 -4.76 2.34 -7.50
N PRO A 70 -3.56 2.30 -8.12
CA PRO A 70 -2.60 1.23 -7.92
C PRO A 70 -1.95 1.36 -6.53
N ASN A 71 -2.18 0.39 -5.66
CA ASN A 71 -1.53 0.38 -4.35
C ASN A 71 -0.07 -0.05 -4.51
N PHE A 72 0.87 0.67 -3.90
CA PHE A 72 2.31 0.39 -4.05
C PHE A 72 2.69 -1.06 -3.70
N PHE A 73 2.07 -1.64 -2.66
CA PHE A 73 2.36 -2.99 -2.19
C PHE A 73 1.44 -4.07 -2.75
N LEU A 74 0.27 -3.73 -3.31
CA LEU A 74 -0.66 -4.72 -3.87
C LEU A 74 -0.67 -4.74 -5.40
N PHE A 75 -0.21 -3.70 -6.07
CA PHE A 75 -0.35 -3.61 -7.52
C PHE A 75 0.54 -4.65 -8.22
N ASP A 76 -0.10 -5.58 -8.91
CA ASP A 76 0.56 -6.53 -9.81
C ASP A 76 0.66 -5.91 -11.21
N ARG A 77 1.89 -5.63 -11.65
CA ARG A 77 2.16 -5.04 -12.97
C ARG A 77 1.82 -5.96 -14.14
N GLN A 78 1.89 -7.28 -13.95
CA GLN A 78 1.57 -8.24 -15.01
C GLN A 78 0.06 -8.31 -15.24
N ARG A 79 -0.70 -8.37 -14.15
CA ARG A 79 -2.17 -8.45 -14.19
C ARG A 79 -2.87 -7.08 -14.25
N LYS A 80 -2.11 -5.99 -14.12
CA LYS A 80 -2.58 -4.59 -14.06
C LYS A 80 -3.70 -4.38 -13.04
N ARG A 81 -3.63 -5.08 -11.90
CA ARG A 81 -4.63 -5.01 -10.82
C ARG A 81 -3.99 -5.20 -9.46
N ASN A 82 -4.66 -4.73 -8.41
CA ASN A 82 -4.22 -4.97 -7.04
C ASN A 82 -4.50 -6.44 -6.64
N ILE A 83 -3.55 -7.10 -5.97
CA ILE A 83 -3.76 -8.40 -5.33
C ILE A 83 -4.51 -8.23 -4.00
N SER A 84 -5.08 -9.32 -3.48
CA SER A 84 -5.67 -9.30 -2.13
C SER A 84 -4.57 -9.11 -1.08
N ILE A 85 -4.94 -8.48 0.05
CA ILE A 85 -4.04 -8.30 1.21
C ILE A 85 -3.60 -9.67 1.77
N ASP A 86 -4.44 -10.69 1.65
CA ASP A 86 -4.16 -12.04 2.12
C ASP A 86 -3.11 -12.74 1.26
N ASP A 87 -3.03 -12.39 -0.03
CA ASP A 87 -2.05 -12.91 -0.98
C ASP A 87 -0.70 -12.18 -0.90
N LEU A 88 -0.61 -11.11 -0.11
CA LEU A 88 0.62 -10.34 0.03
C LEU A 88 1.70 -11.17 0.75
N THR A 89 2.74 -11.55 0.01
CA THR A 89 3.90 -12.26 0.55
C THR A 89 5.04 -11.29 0.89
N PHE A 90 5.88 -11.70 1.85
CA PHE A 90 7.06 -10.92 2.19
C PHE A 90 8.04 -10.76 1.03
N LYS A 91 8.18 -11.78 0.17
CA LYS A 91 9.04 -11.69 -1.02
C LYS A 91 8.61 -10.50 -1.89
N PHE A 92 7.32 -10.41 -2.19
CA PHE A 92 6.75 -9.33 -2.98
C PHE A 92 6.94 -7.97 -2.30
N ALA A 93 6.63 -7.87 -1.00
CA ALA A 93 6.85 -6.65 -0.23
C ALA A 93 8.33 -6.23 -0.21
N ASN A 94 9.26 -7.17 -0.06
CA ASN A 94 10.69 -6.92 -0.01
C ASN A 94 11.25 -6.43 -1.36
N GLU A 95 10.73 -6.96 -2.48
CA GLU A 95 11.05 -6.46 -3.83
C GLU A 95 10.57 -5.01 -4.00
N ARG A 96 9.34 -4.71 -3.55
CA ARG A 96 8.79 -3.34 -3.56
C ARG A 96 9.59 -2.38 -2.67
N LEU A 97 10.01 -2.81 -1.48
CA LEU A 97 10.85 -2.01 -0.60
C LEU A 97 12.24 -1.78 -1.20
N THR A 98 12.81 -2.79 -1.87
CA THR A 98 14.08 -2.62 -2.60
C THR A 98 13.92 -1.55 -3.68
N PHE A 99 12.84 -1.59 -4.46
CA PHE A 99 12.54 -0.54 -5.43
C PHE A 99 12.37 0.84 -4.76
N LEU A 100 11.65 0.92 -3.64
CA LEU A 100 11.50 2.15 -2.87
C LEU A 100 12.86 2.72 -2.44
N LEU A 101 13.79 1.90 -1.94
CA LEU A 101 15.10 2.40 -1.54
C LEU A 101 15.85 3.09 -2.69
N THR A 102 15.73 2.56 -3.91
CA THR A 102 16.36 3.17 -5.10
C THR A 102 15.78 4.52 -5.51
N THR A 103 14.54 4.84 -5.11
CA THR A 103 13.96 6.17 -5.37
C THR A 103 14.37 7.19 -4.31
N VAL A 104 14.73 6.69 -3.13
CA VAL A 104 15.03 7.52 -1.98
C VAL A 104 16.52 7.88 -1.94
N SER A 105 17.43 6.92 -2.10
CA SER A 105 18.88 7.14 -2.19
C SER A 105 19.47 6.47 -3.44
N GLN A 106 20.59 7.02 -3.92
CA GLN A 106 21.32 6.53 -5.10
C GLN A 106 22.19 5.30 -4.81
N SER A 107 22.57 5.10 -3.55
CA SER A 107 23.45 4.01 -3.13
C SER A 107 23.02 3.43 -1.78
N ALA A 108 23.51 2.22 -1.48
CA ALA A 108 23.26 1.59 -0.18
C ALA A 108 23.94 2.35 0.96
N GLU A 109 25.13 2.90 0.71
CA GLU A 109 25.87 3.75 1.64
C GLU A 109 25.10 5.05 1.97
N GLY A 110 24.53 5.69 0.95
CA GLY A 110 23.74 6.92 1.13
C GLY A 110 22.53 6.74 2.04
N LEU A 111 21.99 5.52 2.18
CA LEU A 111 20.91 5.26 3.15
C LEU A 111 21.34 5.46 4.61
N TRP A 112 22.63 5.27 4.91
CA TRP A 112 23.21 5.35 6.25
C TRP A 112 23.88 6.70 6.55
N HIS A 113 24.20 7.47 5.51
CA HIS A 113 24.93 8.74 5.67
C HIS A 113 24.14 9.97 5.19
N ASP A 114 23.18 9.79 4.28
CA ASP A 114 22.27 10.87 3.91
C ASP A 114 21.11 10.92 4.90
N ASP A 115 20.54 12.12 5.13
CA ASP A 115 19.37 12.31 6.02
C ASP A 115 18.05 11.87 5.33
N VAL A 116 18.06 10.62 4.87
CA VAL A 116 17.01 10.00 4.08
C VAL A 116 15.68 9.94 4.83
N LEU A 117 15.75 9.63 6.13
CA LEU A 117 14.58 9.39 6.97
C LEU A 117 13.90 10.68 7.45
N GLU A 118 14.56 11.84 7.33
CA GLU A 118 13.95 13.14 7.62
C GLU A 118 13.50 13.90 6.35
N ASN A 119 13.87 13.43 5.15
CA ASN A 119 13.50 14.07 3.89
C ASN A 119 11.99 13.92 3.59
N GLU A 120 11.21 14.98 3.87
CA GLU A 120 9.75 14.95 3.83
C GLU A 120 9.15 14.66 2.44
N LEU A 121 9.86 15.01 1.37
CA LEU A 121 9.33 14.94 0.00
C LEU A 121 9.21 13.52 -0.53
N LYS A 122 9.96 12.56 0.04
CA LYS A 122 10.07 11.19 -0.49
C LYS A 122 9.41 10.11 0.37
N LEU A 123 8.83 10.48 1.52
CA LEU A 123 8.35 9.51 2.52
C LEU A 123 6.84 9.25 2.48
N GLY A 124 6.15 9.76 1.45
CA GLY A 124 4.72 9.56 1.23
C GLY A 124 3.83 10.31 2.24
N TYR A 125 2.52 10.12 2.12
CA TYR A 125 1.55 10.77 3.00
C TYR A 125 1.84 10.44 4.47
N ARG A 126 1.95 11.48 5.32
CA ARG A 126 2.29 11.36 6.75
C ARG A 126 3.57 10.56 7.05
N LYS A 127 4.53 10.56 6.12
CA LYS A 127 5.80 9.81 6.24
C LYS A 127 5.57 8.29 6.44
N VAL A 128 4.51 7.73 5.85
CA VAL A 128 4.13 6.32 6.04
C VAL A 128 5.23 5.33 5.62
N TYR A 129 6.11 5.71 4.69
CA TYR A 129 7.24 4.88 4.25
C TYR A 129 8.44 4.92 5.20
N ARG A 130 8.54 5.93 6.07
CA ARG A 130 9.71 6.12 6.94
C ARG A 130 10.03 4.89 7.81
N PRO A 131 9.06 4.28 8.53
CA PRO A 131 9.36 3.08 9.32
C PRO A 131 9.74 1.88 8.46
N LEU A 132 9.15 1.77 7.26
CA LEU A 132 9.44 0.67 6.33
C LEU A 132 10.86 0.74 5.77
N ILE A 133 11.36 1.94 5.49
CA ILE A 133 12.75 2.17 5.08
C ILE A 133 13.69 1.76 6.22
N ALA A 134 13.43 2.20 7.46
CA ALA A 134 14.23 1.83 8.62
C ALA A 134 14.27 0.31 8.86
N TYR A 135 13.12 -0.38 8.84
CA TYR A 135 13.09 -1.83 8.93
C TYR A 135 13.85 -2.50 7.79
N LYS A 136 13.73 -1.99 6.57
CA LYS A 136 14.40 -2.55 5.39
C LYS A 136 15.91 -2.38 5.46
N MET A 137 16.41 -1.24 5.95
CA MET A 137 17.83 -1.02 6.19
C MET A 137 18.39 -2.08 7.17
N LEU A 138 17.72 -2.31 8.30
CA LEU A 138 18.13 -3.33 9.27
C LEU A 138 17.97 -4.76 8.73
N TYR A 139 16.90 -5.02 7.98
CA TYR A 139 16.68 -6.32 7.34
C TYR A 139 17.79 -6.66 6.35
N ASP A 140 18.22 -5.69 5.53
CA ASP A 140 19.24 -5.90 4.50
C ASP A 140 20.62 -6.20 5.08
N LEU A 141 20.95 -5.67 6.26
CA LEU A 141 22.15 -6.08 7.00
C LEU A 141 22.14 -7.59 7.27
N ALA A 142 21.02 -8.11 7.79
CA ALA A 142 20.86 -9.53 8.11
C ALA A 142 20.75 -10.42 6.85
N ASP A 143 20.02 -9.96 5.84
CA ASP A 143 19.70 -10.73 4.63
C ASP A 143 20.91 -10.89 3.71
N LYS A 144 21.65 -9.79 3.48
CA LYS A 144 22.85 -9.82 2.64
C LYS A 144 24.04 -10.37 3.41
N ASN A 145 24.16 -9.97 4.68
CA ASN A 145 25.27 -10.33 5.56
C ASN A 145 26.65 -10.14 4.92
N ILE A 146 26.86 -8.97 4.31
CA ILE A 146 28.11 -8.59 3.63
C ILE A 146 28.79 -7.51 4.47
N ASP A 147 30.12 -7.60 4.62
CA ASP A 147 30.89 -6.68 5.48
C ASP A 147 30.71 -5.20 5.13
N SER A 148 30.58 -4.84 3.86
CA SER A 148 30.35 -3.45 3.42
C SER A 148 29.06 -2.86 3.99
N TYR A 149 28.00 -3.65 4.10
CA TYR A 149 26.72 -3.21 4.68
C TYR A 149 26.86 -2.94 6.19
N TRP A 150 27.63 -3.77 6.88
CA TRP A 150 27.94 -3.55 8.28
C TRP A 150 28.84 -2.33 8.46
N GLU A 151 29.80 -2.10 7.58
CA GLU A 151 30.66 -0.91 7.61
C GLU A 151 29.82 0.37 7.55
N TYR A 152 28.84 0.47 6.65
CA TYR A 152 27.93 1.63 6.57
C TYR A 152 27.19 1.92 7.88
N LEU A 153 26.72 0.88 8.59
CA LEU A 153 26.10 1.05 9.91
C LEU A 153 27.13 1.54 10.95
N LEU A 154 28.32 0.97 10.96
CA LEU A 154 29.34 1.24 11.98
C LEU A 154 29.96 2.63 11.82
N THR A 155 29.97 3.19 10.62
CA THR A 155 30.42 4.55 10.33
C THR A 155 29.29 5.57 10.32
N ALA A 156 28.03 5.13 10.48
CA ALA A 156 26.87 6.02 10.53
C ALA A 156 26.97 6.97 11.73
N THR A 157 26.49 8.21 11.56
CA THR A 157 26.50 9.18 12.66
C THR A 157 25.47 8.81 13.73
N PRO A 158 25.65 9.25 14.99
CA PRO A 158 24.66 9.07 16.04
C PRO A 158 23.27 9.59 15.64
N GLU A 159 23.21 10.69 14.88
CA GLU A 159 21.97 11.27 14.37
C GLU A 159 21.24 10.30 13.43
N THR A 160 21.94 9.61 12.52
CA THR A 160 21.32 8.59 11.67
C THR A 160 20.75 7.45 12.51
N VAL A 161 21.52 6.95 13.48
CA VAL A 161 21.08 5.86 14.38
C VAL A 161 19.80 6.27 15.12
N LEU A 162 19.74 7.50 15.62
CA LEU A 162 18.56 8.07 16.27
C LEU A 162 17.39 8.26 15.29
N SER A 163 17.66 8.64 14.04
CA SER A 163 16.61 8.78 13.01
C SER A 163 15.96 7.44 12.66
N ILE A 164 16.75 6.36 12.61
CA ILE A 164 16.27 4.97 12.49
C ILE A 164 15.44 4.61 13.71
N ALA A 165 15.92 4.88 14.92
CA ALA A 165 15.20 4.62 16.17
C ALA A 165 13.81 5.29 16.18
N ARG A 166 13.75 6.60 15.87
CA ARG A 166 12.49 7.36 15.79
C ARG A 166 11.55 6.82 14.71
N ALA A 167 12.10 6.41 13.56
CA ALA A 167 11.31 5.80 12.49
C ALA A 167 10.66 4.49 12.96
N LEU A 168 11.37 3.65 13.70
CA LEU A 168 10.85 2.41 14.25
C LEU A 168 9.84 2.64 15.37
N GLU A 169 10.08 3.63 16.24
CA GLU A 169 9.14 4.07 17.27
C GLU A 169 7.81 4.56 16.68
N GLN A 170 7.84 5.26 15.53
CA GLN A 170 6.63 5.65 14.80
C GLN A 170 5.78 4.42 14.37
N ALA A 171 6.40 3.25 14.15
CA ALA A 171 5.67 2.01 13.91
C ALA A 171 5.16 1.31 15.18
N GLY A 172 5.53 1.83 16.37
CA GLY A 172 5.21 1.27 17.68
C GLY A 172 6.23 0.23 18.15
N GLU A 173 7.50 0.32 17.72
CA GLU A 173 8.60 -0.45 18.33
C GLU A 173 9.18 0.30 19.52
N THR A 174 9.38 -0.39 20.63
CA THR A 174 10.00 0.20 21.83
C THR A 174 11.19 -0.64 22.27
N GLU A 175 10.99 -1.93 22.54
CA GLU A 175 12.03 -2.78 23.12
C GLU A 175 13.18 -3.06 22.14
N MET A 176 12.87 -3.32 20.86
CA MET A 176 13.90 -3.49 19.83
C MET A 176 14.72 -2.20 19.65
N VAL A 177 14.07 -1.04 19.71
CA VAL A 177 14.72 0.27 19.53
C VAL A 177 15.64 0.55 20.71
N LYS A 178 15.18 0.38 21.95
CA LYS A 178 16.02 0.53 23.15
C LYS A 178 17.25 -0.37 23.08
N ALA A 179 17.08 -1.63 22.71
CA ALA A 179 18.19 -2.57 22.57
C ALA A 179 19.17 -2.15 21.47
N PHE A 180 18.65 -1.73 20.30
CA PHE A 180 19.46 -1.26 19.18
C PHE A 180 20.29 -0.02 19.56
N VAL A 181 19.65 1.01 20.12
CA VAL A 181 20.33 2.24 20.56
C VAL A 181 21.37 1.93 21.63
N PHE A 182 21.02 1.13 22.64
CA PHE A 182 21.95 0.73 23.69
C PHE A 182 23.20 0.04 23.13
N ILE A 183 23.04 -0.87 22.16
CA ILE A 183 24.18 -1.56 21.53
C ILE A 183 25.06 -0.56 20.76
N MET A 184 24.45 0.37 20.02
CA MET A 184 25.18 1.37 19.23
C MET A 184 25.93 2.38 20.11
N GLU A 185 25.32 2.87 21.19
CA GLU A 185 25.95 3.79 22.14
C GLU A 185 27.12 3.16 22.91
N ASN A 186 27.03 1.84 23.16
CA ASN A 186 28.07 1.08 23.87
C ASN A 186 29.06 0.40 22.92
N TYR A 187 29.04 0.74 21.63
CA TYR A 187 29.96 0.18 20.64
C TYR A 187 31.40 0.62 20.94
N ARG A 188 32.30 -0.36 21.13
CA ARG A 188 33.74 -0.14 21.41
C ARG A 188 34.65 -0.76 20.36
N GLY A 189 34.19 -0.82 19.11
CA GLY A 189 34.96 -1.37 17.98
C GLY A 189 34.75 -2.86 17.69
N ASP A 190 33.93 -3.58 18.49
CA ASP A 190 33.56 -4.97 18.21
C ASP A 190 32.13 -5.06 17.61
N PRO A 191 31.98 -5.42 16.32
CA PRO A 191 30.69 -5.48 15.67
C PRO A 191 29.89 -6.74 15.99
N ALA A 192 30.47 -7.73 16.69
CA ALA A 192 29.81 -9.01 16.94
C ALA A 192 28.46 -8.86 17.64
N LYS A 193 28.35 -7.96 18.62
CA LYS A 193 27.10 -7.72 19.36
C LYS A 193 25.98 -7.20 18.47
N ILE A 194 26.26 -6.20 17.64
CA ILE A 194 25.23 -5.63 16.74
C ILE A 194 24.88 -6.59 15.61
N ARG A 195 25.88 -7.32 15.07
CA ARG A 195 25.65 -8.37 14.07
C ARG A 195 24.72 -9.46 14.61
N ASN A 196 25.05 -10.01 15.78
CA ASN A 196 24.24 -11.05 16.43
C ASN A 196 22.83 -10.57 16.77
N PHE A 197 22.69 -9.32 17.24
CA PHE A 197 21.39 -8.74 17.52
C PHE A 197 20.52 -8.65 16.26
N ILE A 198 21.05 -8.08 15.17
CA ILE A 198 20.29 -7.89 13.93
C ILE A 198 19.99 -9.23 13.24
N LEU A 199 20.97 -10.14 13.16
CA LEU A 199 20.77 -11.49 12.61
C LEU A 199 19.74 -12.29 13.41
N GLY A 200 19.83 -12.25 14.74
CA GLY A 200 18.87 -12.93 15.62
C GLY A 200 17.44 -12.38 15.50
N ASN A 201 17.28 -11.11 15.15
CA ASN A 201 15.99 -10.46 14.98
C ASN A 201 15.47 -10.41 13.54
N GLN A 202 16.16 -11.03 12.57
CA GLN A 202 15.76 -10.96 11.15
C GLN A 202 14.31 -11.41 10.90
N LYS A 203 13.90 -12.54 11.50
CA LYS A 203 12.53 -13.05 11.37
C LYS A 203 11.49 -12.12 12.02
N TYR A 204 11.85 -11.49 13.14
CA TYR A 204 11.02 -10.51 13.80
C TYR A 204 10.83 -9.27 12.92
N ILE A 205 11.91 -8.69 12.40
CA ILE A 205 11.90 -7.54 11.48
C ILE A 205 11.02 -7.84 10.26
N ARG A 206 11.19 -9.01 9.64
CA ARG A 206 10.34 -9.49 8.54
C ARG A 206 8.86 -9.48 8.90
N GLY A 207 8.50 -10.00 10.08
CA GLY A 207 7.13 -10.00 10.56
C GLY A 207 6.57 -8.60 10.77
N ARG A 208 7.38 -7.69 11.32
CA ARG A 208 7.00 -6.30 11.59
C ARG A 208 6.80 -5.47 10.32
N ILE A 209 7.62 -5.67 9.29
CA ILE A 209 7.40 -5.10 7.95
C ILE A 209 6.00 -5.49 7.44
N MET A 210 5.68 -6.78 7.45
CA MET A 210 4.40 -7.28 6.97
C MET A 210 3.22 -6.75 7.78
N ALA A 211 3.34 -6.76 9.11
CA ALA A 211 2.30 -6.25 9.99
C ALA A 211 2.05 -4.75 9.77
N TYR A 212 3.11 -3.95 9.61
CA TYR A 212 3.01 -2.53 9.36
C TYR A 212 2.35 -2.24 8.00
N ILE A 213 2.73 -2.96 6.93
CA ILE A 213 2.12 -2.79 5.61
C ILE A 213 0.62 -3.10 5.67
N LYS A 214 0.24 -4.25 6.24
CA LYS A 214 -1.17 -4.67 6.32
C LYS A 214 -2.02 -3.70 7.15
N ARG A 215 -1.49 -3.20 8.28
CA ARG A 215 -2.17 -2.22 9.13
C ARG A 215 -2.42 -0.89 8.42
N ASN A 216 -1.51 -0.49 7.54
CA ASN A 216 -1.52 0.83 6.90
C ASN A 216 -1.84 0.75 5.40
N ILE A 217 -2.47 -0.34 4.94
CA ILE A 217 -2.56 -0.65 3.51
C ILE A 217 -3.21 0.48 2.69
N GLU A 218 -4.23 1.11 3.27
CA GLU A 218 -4.99 2.24 2.71
C GLU A 218 -4.15 3.51 2.48
N LEU A 219 -2.99 3.62 3.14
CA LEU A 219 -2.10 4.78 3.02
C LEU A 219 -1.08 4.65 1.87
N PHE A 220 -1.07 3.52 1.17
CA PHE A 220 -0.12 3.24 0.06
C PHE A 220 -0.76 3.32 -1.33
N TYR A 221 -1.96 3.91 -1.44
CA TYR A 221 -2.60 4.28 -2.70
C TYR A 221 -2.06 5.60 -3.25
#